data_AF-A0A539ECT2-F1
#
_entry.id   AF-A0A539ECT2-F1
#
_cell.length_a   1.000
_cell.length_b   1.000
_cell.length_c   1.000
_cell.angle_alpha   90.00
_cell.angle_beta   90.00
_cell.angle_gamma   90.00
#
_symmetry.space_group_name_H-M   'P 1'
#
loop_
_entity.id
_entity.type
_entity.pdbx_description
1 polymer ?
#
loop_
_entity_poly.entity_id
_entity_poly.type
_entity_poly.pdbx_seq_one_letter_code
_entity_poly.pdbx_strand_id
1 'polypeptide(L)'
;MANIKSIHSVCNSVVQFLHNAYEAAPVPFGAPGSTLQDEYPCNFRVLASGELKASTDFGTLLSLYLYRVMVNEHVRGQPARMGNSS
;
A
#
# COMPACT_ATOMS: atom_id res chain seq x y z
N MET A 1 -12.87 -7.63 17.21
CA MET A 1 -12.91 -6.92 15.90
C MET A 1 -11.50 -6.65 15.38
N ALA A 2 -10.72 -7.70 15.07
CA ALA A 2 -9.35 -7.56 14.57
C ALA A 2 -9.28 -7.46 13.03
N ASN A 3 -10.11 -8.23 12.31
CA ASN A 3 -9.94 -8.47 10.86
C ASN A 3 -10.16 -7.25 9.94
N ILE A 4 -11.11 -6.36 10.24
CA ILE A 4 -11.35 -5.16 9.40
C ILE A 4 -10.19 -4.17 9.53
N LYS A 5 -9.66 -3.99 10.76
CA LYS A 5 -8.46 -3.17 11.00
C LYS A 5 -7.24 -3.76 10.29
N SER A 6 -7.17 -5.08 10.12
CA SER A 6 -6.10 -5.73 9.37
C SER A 6 -6.05 -5.29 7.91
N ILE A 7 -7.20 -5.14 7.24
CA ILE A 7 -7.24 -4.71 5.83
C ILE A 7 -6.68 -3.29 5.70
N HIS A 8 -7.17 -2.35 6.50
CA HIS A 8 -6.66 -0.98 6.49
C HIS A 8 -5.16 -0.91 6.85
N SER A 9 -4.72 -1.71 7.82
CA SER A 9 -3.31 -1.81 8.21
C SER A 9 -2.42 -2.31 7.07
N VAL A 10 -2.84 -3.37 6.36
CA VAL A 10 -2.11 -3.89 5.19
C VAL A 10 -2.07 -2.86 4.08
N CYS A 11 -3.19 -2.20 3.79
CA CYS A 11 -3.26 -1.15 2.78
C CYS A 11 -2.29 -0.01 3.08
N ASN A 12 -2.28 0.46 4.33
CA ASN A 12 -1.37 1.52 4.76
C ASN A 12 0.10 1.08 4.67
N SER A 13 0.40 -0.16 5.04
CA SER A 13 1.75 -0.74 4.93
C SER A 13 2.23 -0.82 3.47
N VAL A 14 1.36 -1.21 2.54
CA VAL A 14 1.68 -1.25 1.10
C VAL A 14 1.94 0.16 0.56
N VAL A 15 1.09 1.14 0.91
CA VAL A 15 1.30 2.55 0.51
C VAL A 15 2.63 3.06 1.04
N GLN A 16 2.92 2.83 2.32
CA GLN A 16 4.19 3.23 2.92
C GLN A 16 5.39 2.56 2.25
N PHE A 17 5.29 1.26 1.95
CA PHE A 17 6.34 0.53 1.24
C PHE A 17 6.61 1.14 -0.14
N LEU A 18 5.56 1.48 -0.90
CA LEU A 18 5.70 2.08 -2.22
C LEU A 18 6.32 3.48 -2.14
N HIS A 19 5.90 4.31 -1.18
CA HIS A 19 6.53 5.61 -0.93
C HIS A 19 8.03 5.46 -0.66
N ASN A 20 8.40 4.60 0.30
CA ASN A 20 9.80 4.40 0.67
C ASN A 20 10.63 3.85 -0.49
N ALA A 21 10.07 2.91 -1.27
CA ALA A 21 10.75 2.33 -2.41
C ALA A 21 10.97 3.36 -3.53
N TYR A 22 10.00 4.25 -3.75
CA TYR A 22 10.06 5.27 -4.78
C TYR A 22 11.03 6.41 -4.41
N GLU A 23 11.04 6.83 -3.15
CA GLU A 23 12.01 7.80 -2.62
C GLU A 23 13.44 7.25 -2.62
N ALA A 24 13.64 5.94 -2.40
CA ALA A 24 14.97 5.33 -2.43
C ALA A 24 15.46 4.99 -3.83
N ALA A 25 14.60 5.04 -4.85
CA ALA A 25 14.94 4.63 -6.20
C ALA A 25 15.74 5.73 -6.92
N PRO A 26 16.97 5.44 -7.39
CA PRO A 26 17.74 6.39 -8.17
C PRO A 26 17.15 6.54 -9.57
N VAL A 27 17.31 7.72 -10.18
CA VAL A 27 16.93 7.93 -11.58
C VAL A 27 17.94 7.23 -12.50
N PRO A 28 17.52 6.31 -13.39
CA PRO A 28 18.44 5.50 -14.22
C PRO A 28 19.37 6.31 -15.14
N PHE A 29 19.03 7.57 -15.44
CA PHE A 29 19.80 8.49 -16.29
C PHE A 29 19.82 9.93 -15.74
N GLY A 30 19.49 10.12 -14.45
CA GLY A 30 19.38 11.44 -13.84
C GLY A 30 20.69 11.94 -13.23
N ALA A 31 20.60 13.07 -12.52
CA ALA A 31 21.74 13.64 -11.81
C ALA A 31 22.18 12.70 -10.66
N PRO A 32 23.49 12.66 -10.32
CA PRO A 32 23.95 11.87 -9.19
C PRO A 32 23.30 12.36 -7.89
N GLY A 33 22.62 11.45 -7.20
CA GLY A 33 21.90 11.74 -5.95
C GLY A 33 20.45 12.19 -6.12
N SER A 34 19.92 12.28 -7.35
CA SER A 34 18.49 12.50 -7.55
C SER A 34 17.70 11.20 -7.46
N THR A 35 16.55 11.27 -6.81
CA THR A 35 15.62 10.14 -6.67
C THR A 35 14.49 10.26 -7.69
N LEU A 36 13.78 9.15 -7.93
CA LEU A 36 12.59 9.17 -8.79
C LEU A 36 11.54 10.19 -8.30
N GLN A 37 11.43 10.41 -6.99
CA GLN A 37 10.48 11.37 -6.44
C GLN A 37 10.85 12.82 -6.76
N ASP A 38 12.14 13.15 -6.85
CA ASP A 38 12.61 14.50 -7.17
C ASP A 38 12.31 14.87 -8.63
N GLU A 39 12.45 13.91 -9.54
CA GLU A 39 12.32 14.14 -10.98
C GLU A 39 10.89 13.85 -11.50
N TYR A 40 10.20 12.91 -10.88
CA TYR A 40 8.86 12.46 -11.25
C TYR A 40 7.98 12.36 -9.99
N PRO A 41 7.47 13.47 -9.44
CA PRO A 41 6.68 13.45 -8.22
C PRO A 41 5.45 12.55 -8.39
N CYS A 42 5.40 11.47 -7.62
CA CYS A 42 4.33 10.49 -7.65
C CYS A 42 3.70 10.37 -6.27
N ASN A 43 2.38 10.13 -6.23
CA ASN A 43 1.65 9.90 -5.01
C ASN A 43 0.97 8.53 -5.04
N PHE A 44 0.93 7.84 -3.89
CA PHE A 44 0.36 6.52 -3.77
C PHE A 44 -0.86 6.57 -2.85
N ARG A 45 -2.01 6.10 -3.34
CA ARG A 45 -3.25 6.10 -2.56
C ARG A 45 -4.06 4.83 -2.81
N VAL A 46 -4.72 4.36 -1.76
CA VAL A 46 -5.74 3.30 -1.86
C VAL A 46 -7.08 3.96 -2.10
N LEU A 47 -7.76 3.58 -3.18
CA LEU A 47 -9.06 4.12 -3.54
C LEU A 47 -10.17 3.11 -3.24
N ALA A 48 -11.28 3.62 -2.71
CA ALA A 48 -12.50 2.84 -2.58
C ALA A 48 -13.26 2.77 -3.92
N SER A 49 -14.07 1.72 -4.14
CA SER A 49 -14.87 1.57 -5.37
C SER A 49 -15.81 2.76 -5.64
N GLY A 50 -16.21 3.50 -4.59
CA GLY A 50 -17.01 4.72 -4.73
C GLY A 50 -16.22 5.93 -5.25
N GLU A 51 -14.93 6.00 -4.97
CA GLU A 51 -14.06 7.12 -5.37
C GLU A 51 -13.67 7.02 -6.84
N LEU A 52 -13.65 5.81 -7.41
CA LEU A 52 -13.41 5.54 -8.84
C LEU A 52 -14.50 6.09 -9.77
N LYS A 53 -15.70 6.38 -9.25
CA LYS A 53 -16.81 6.91 -10.05
C LYS A 53 -16.77 8.42 -10.22
N ALA A 54 -16.02 9.12 -9.37
CA ALA A 54 -15.89 10.57 -9.45
C ALA A 54 -14.88 10.92 -10.55
N SER A 55 -15.17 11.95 -11.35
CA SER A 55 -14.24 12.56 -12.31
C SER A 55 -13.12 13.31 -11.55
N THR A 56 -12.36 12.55 -10.77
CA THR A 56 -11.29 13.08 -9.93
C THR A 56 -10.05 13.20 -10.79
N ASP A 57 -9.52 14.40 -10.91
CA ASP A 57 -8.20 14.60 -11.51
C ASP A 57 -7.16 14.08 -10.51
N PHE A 58 -6.46 13.01 -10.90
CA PHE A 58 -5.51 12.32 -10.05
C PHE A 58 -4.06 12.79 -10.29
N GLY A 59 -3.80 13.65 -11.29
CA GLY A 59 -2.43 14.03 -11.65
C GLY A 59 -1.52 12.82 -11.91
N THR A 60 -0.27 12.87 -11.44
CA THR A 60 0.66 11.72 -11.44
C THR A 60 0.45 10.88 -10.18
N LEU A 61 -0.52 9.98 -10.21
CA LEU A 61 -0.89 9.15 -9.06
C LEU A 61 -0.99 7.68 -9.45
N LEU A 62 -0.34 6.83 -8.67
CA LEU A 62 -0.52 5.39 -8.73
C LEU A 62 -1.52 4.98 -7.65
N SER A 63 -2.74 4.67 -8.06
CA SER A 63 -3.79 4.20 -7.15
C SER A 63 -3.81 2.67 -7.05
N LEU A 64 -3.92 2.14 -5.82
CA LEU A 64 -4.27 0.75 -5.59
C LEU A 64 -5.79 0.60 -5.40
N TYR A 65 -6.36 -0.36 -6.13
CA TYR A 65 -7.74 -0.77 -6.00
C TYR A 65 -7.84 -2.19 -5.45
N LEU A 66 -8.51 -2.35 -4.30
CA LEU A 66 -8.82 -3.68 -3.77
C LEU A 66 -10.06 -4.25 -4.46
N TYR A 67 -9.83 -5.01 -5.53
CA TYR A 67 -10.88 -5.69 -6.26
C TYR A 67 -11.57 -6.78 -5.44
N ARG A 68 -10.82 -7.58 -4.68
CA ARG A 68 -11.34 -8.70 -3.91
C ARG A 68 -10.48 -9.00 -2.70
N VAL A 69 -11.13 -9.26 -1.57
CA VAL A 69 -10.49 -9.81 -0.36
C VAL A 69 -11.09 -11.18 -0.09
N MET A 70 -10.23 -12.18 0.12
CA MET A 70 -10.65 -13.53 0.49
C MET A 70 -10.04 -13.89 1.83
N VAL A 71 -10.81 -14.57 2.68
CA VAL A 71 -10.31 -15.15 3.92
C VAL A 71 -9.71 -16.51 3.59
N ASN A 72 -8.48 -16.74 4.02
CA ASN A 72 -7.89 -18.07 3.93
C ASN A 72 -8.49 -18.95 5.03
N GLU A 73 -9.42 -19.83 4.66
CA GLU A 73 -10.14 -20.69 5.60
C GLU A 73 -9.20 -21.67 6.33
N HIS A 74 -8.06 -22.03 5.75
CA HIS A 74 -7.07 -22.92 6.36
C HIS A 74 -6.40 -22.33 7.60
N VAL A 75 -6.40 -21.01 7.74
CA VAL A 75 -5.80 -20.30 8.89
C VAL A 75 -6.82 -20.10 10.01
N ARG A 76 -8.11 -20.33 9.74
CA ARG A 76 -9.22 -20.00 10.66
C ARG A 76 -9.32 -20.91 11.88
N GLY A 77 -8.65 -22.06 11.86
CA GLY A 77 -8.57 -23.02 12.97
C GLY A 77 -7.23 -23.07 13.69
N GLN A 78 -6.23 -22.27 13.28
CA GLN A 78 -4.97 -22.25 14.00
C GLN A 78 -5.14 -21.47 15.31
N PRO A 79 -4.88 -22.08 16.49
CA PRO A 79 -4.85 -21.31 17.72
C PRO A 79 -3.80 -20.22 17.55
N ALA A 80 -4.17 -18.97 17.83
CA ALA A 80 -3.20 -17.90 17.95
C ALA A 80 -2.12 -18.41 18.90
N ARG A 81 -0.89 -18.57 18.40
CA ARG A 81 0.24 -19.00 19.23
C ARG A 81 0.33 -18.00 20.38
N MET A 82 -0.23 -18.39 21.52
CA MET A 82 -0.19 -17.66 22.77
C MET A 82 1.29 -17.68 23.15
N GLY A 83 1.97 -16.58 22.88
CA GLY A 83 3.38 -16.44 23.19
C GLY A 83 3.55 -16.67 24.69
N ASN A 84 4.23 -17.74 25.05
CA ASN A 84 4.75 -17.92 26.40
C ASN A 84 5.67 -16.73 26.69
N SER A 85 5.19 -15.82 27.54
CA SER A 85 6.03 -14.88 28.26
C SER A 85 6.78 -15.68 29.34
N SER A 86 8.06 -15.92 29.10
CA SER A 86 9.03 -16.27 30.13
C SER A 86 9.56 -15.01 30.81
#